data_AF-A0A654EN50-F1
#
_entry.id   AF-A0A654EN50-F1
#
_cell.length_a   1.000
_cell.length_b   1.000
_cell.length_c   1.000
_cell.angle_alpha   90.00
_cell.angle_beta   90.00
_cell.angle_gamma   90.00
#
_symmetry.space_group_name_H-M   'P 1'
#
loop_
_entity.id
_entity.type
_entity.pdbx_description
1 polymer ?
#
loop_
_entity_poly.entity_id
_entity_poly.type
_entity_poly.pdbx_seq_one_letter_code
_entity_poly.pdbx_strand_id
1 'polypeptide(L)'
;MFCILPCKAKKSTTHTRILSIYKGDRFSVMEQCKRTREIEIWVTKNKIGNGDDGNDVVWIKFMTVSIPNFPMVLCHNSTSYFVDDSISGKSFVLCFSTKKPKQAWVYIVRGDLCKKIKIDEVVCTFQSCAYVPSLIAIP
;
A
#
# COMPACT_ATOMS: atom_id res chain seq x y z
N MET A 1 -10.74 -6.11 -19.89
CA MET A 1 -10.87 -4.73 -19.39
C MET A 1 -9.66 -4.35 -18.55
N PHE A 2 -8.99 -3.23 -18.85
CA PHE A 2 -7.81 -2.74 -18.12
C PHE A 2 -8.24 -1.64 -17.14
N CYS A 3 -7.98 -1.82 -15.85
CA CYS A 3 -8.24 -0.81 -14.83
C CYS A 3 -7.22 0.33 -14.97
N ILE A 4 -7.68 1.53 -15.35
CA ILE A 4 -6.83 2.72 -15.46
C ILE A 4 -6.47 3.18 -14.04
N LEU A 5 -5.17 3.20 -13.72
CA LEU A 5 -4.71 3.66 -12.40
C LEU A 5 -4.95 5.17 -12.22
N PRO A 6 -5.24 5.65 -11.00
CA PRO A 6 -5.58 7.07 -10.74
C PRO A 6 -4.41 8.03 -10.92
N CYS A 7 -3.21 7.48 -11.03
CA CYS A 7 -1.95 8.18 -11.03
C CYS A 7 -1.70 8.91 -12.37
N LYS A 8 -2.10 10.18 -12.44
CA LYS A 8 -1.98 11.04 -13.64
C LYS A 8 -0.54 11.47 -13.99
N ALA A 9 0.46 11.10 -13.18
CA ALA A 9 1.84 11.59 -13.35
C ALA A 9 2.54 11.04 -14.62
N LYS A 10 3.23 11.96 -15.32
CA LYS A 10 4.00 11.76 -16.55
C LYS A 10 5.32 11.01 -16.27
N LYS A 11 5.52 9.88 -16.96
CA LYS A 11 6.69 8.98 -17.00
C LYS A 11 6.96 8.19 -15.70
N SER A 12 7.05 6.86 -15.83
CA SER A 12 7.40 5.87 -14.78
C SER A 12 8.76 6.11 -14.09
N THR A 13 9.59 6.99 -14.64
CA THR A 13 10.92 7.30 -14.10
C THR A 13 10.85 8.08 -12.80
N THR A 14 9.77 8.81 -12.52
CA THR A 14 9.66 9.72 -11.37
C THR A 14 8.86 9.18 -10.19
N HIS A 15 8.01 8.17 -10.42
CA HIS A 15 7.11 7.59 -9.42
C HIS A 15 7.23 6.07 -9.39
N THR A 16 7.02 5.46 -8.23
CA THR A 16 6.83 4.00 -8.11
C THR A 16 5.38 3.72 -7.76
N ARG A 17 4.78 2.69 -8.35
CA ARG A 17 3.38 2.31 -8.15
C ARG A 17 3.29 0.85 -7.72
N ILE A 18 2.48 0.57 -6.71
CA ILE A 18 2.15 -0.80 -6.27
C ILE A 18 0.63 -0.94 -6.15
N LEU A 19 0.07 -1.92 -6.85
CA LEU A 19 -1.32 -2.33 -6.75
C LEU A 19 -1.45 -3.39 -5.64
N SER A 20 -2.49 -3.31 -4.82
CA SER A 20 -2.81 -4.31 -3.80
C SER A 20 -4.32 -4.48 -3.68
N ILE A 21 -4.73 -5.55 -2.99
CA ILE A 21 -6.13 -5.84 -2.68
C ILE A 21 -6.58 -4.93 -1.52
N TYR A 22 -7.79 -4.38 -1.63
CA TYR A 22 -8.44 -3.59 -0.60
C TYR A 22 -9.82 -4.19 -0.32
N LYS A 23 -10.17 -4.43 0.95
CA LYS A 23 -11.49 -4.94 1.36
C LYS A 23 -12.03 -6.12 0.51
N GLY A 24 -11.13 -7.04 0.11
CA GLY A 24 -11.46 -8.28 -0.61
C GLY A 24 -11.58 -8.12 -2.13
N ASP A 25 -12.53 -7.33 -2.60
CA ASP A 25 -12.92 -7.21 -4.03
C ASP A 25 -12.76 -5.78 -4.60
N ARG A 26 -12.02 -4.95 -3.87
CA ARG A 26 -11.60 -3.61 -4.30
C ARG A 26 -10.09 -3.57 -4.44
N PHE A 27 -9.56 -2.53 -5.07
CA PHE A 27 -8.12 -2.34 -5.17
C PHE A 27 -7.67 -1.09 -4.43
N SER A 28 -6.43 -1.14 -3.97
CA SER A 28 -5.64 0.03 -3.57
C SER A 28 -4.45 0.21 -4.50
N VAL A 29 -4.05 1.46 -4.70
CA VAL A 29 -2.82 1.83 -5.40
C VAL A 29 -2.03 2.76 -4.50
N MET A 30 -0.79 2.39 -4.24
CA MET A 30 0.20 3.25 -3.59
C MET A 30 1.12 3.81 -4.66
N GLU A 31 1.19 5.13 -4.78
CA GLU A 31 2.14 5.84 -5.62
C GLU A 31 3.12 6.62 -4.75
N GLN A 32 4.43 6.41 -4.94
CA GLN A 32 5.47 7.15 -4.23
C GLN A 32 6.26 8.03 -5.20
N CYS A 33 6.39 9.32 -4.88
CA CYS A 33 7.30 10.20 -5.58
C CYS A 33 8.76 9.88 -5.21
N LYS A 34 9.61 9.60 -6.20
CA LYS A 34 11.03 9.28 -5.96
C LYS A 34 11.84 10.48 -5.43
N ARG A 35 11.37 11.71 -5.71
CA ARG A 35 12.04 12.95 -5.28
C ARG A 35 11.64 13.35 -3.87
N THR A 36 10.34 13.48 -3.60
CA THR A 36 9.84 14.00 -2.31
C THR A 36 9.60 12.92 -1.27
N ARG A 37 9.59 11.64 -1.67
CA ARG A 37 9.19 10.48 -0.83
C ARG A 37 7.73 10.47 -0.41
N GLU A 38 6.96 11.48 -0.78
CA GLU A 38 5.53 11.53 -0.57
C GLU A 38 4.87 10.31 -1.21
N ILE A 39 3.96 9.71 -0.46
CA ILE A 39 3.14 8.60 -0.90
C ILE A 39 1.70 9.06 -0.99
N GLU A 40 1.08 8.87 -2.14
CA GLU A 40 -0.36 8.95 -2.29
C GLU A 40 -0.94 7.54 -2.34
N ILE A 41 -2.00 7.31 -1.58
CA ILE A 41 -2.72 6.06 -1.59
C ILE A 41 -4.12 6.34 -2.10
N TRP A 42 -4.55 5.51 -3.04
CA TRP A 42 -5.85 5.56 -3.68
C TRP A 42 -6.54 4.21 -3.49
N VAL A 43 -7.86 4.22 -3.36
CA VAL A 43 -8.67 3.00 -3.34
C VAL A 43 -9.80 3.13 -4.33
N THR A 44 -10.24 2.03 -4.92
CA THR A 44 -11.46 2.04 -5.74
C THR A 44 -12.65 2.30 -4.84
N LYS A 45 -13.59 3.15 -5.23
CA LYS A 45 -14.81 3.48 -4.47
C LYS A 45 -15.74 2.28 -4.36
N ASN A 46 -15.88 1.56 -5.47
CA ASN A 46 -16.77 0.40 -5.60
C ASN A 46 -15.96 -0.87 -5.83
N LYS A 47 -16.63 -2.01 -5.65
CA LYS A 47 -16.14 -3.33 -6.04
C LYS A 47 -15.88 -3.35 -7.54
N ILE A 48 -14.91 -4.15 -7.96
CA ILE A 48 -14.57 -4.25 -9.39
C ILE A 48 -15.24 -5.50 -9.94
N GLY A 49 -16.14 -5.31 -10.89
CA GLY A 49 -16.81 -6.40 -11.61
C GLY A 49 -16.03 -6.84 -12.84
N ASN A 50 -16.30 -8.06 -13.32
CA ASN A 50 -15.71 -8.60 -14.55
C ASN A 50 -16.35 -8.04 -15.84
N GLY A 51 -17.31 -7.11 -15.74
CA GLY A 51 -18.17 -6.66 -16.86
C GLY A 51 -18.13 -5.17 -17.21
N ASP A 52 -17.47 -4.32 -16.42
CA ASP A 52 -17.31 -2.91 -16.78
C ASP A 52 -16.14 -2.79 -17.77
N ASP A 53 -16.07 -1.76 -18.61
CA ASP A 53 -15.05 -1.60 -19.68
C ASP A 53 -13.78 -0.83 -19.24
N GLY A 54 -13.60 -0.63 -17.94
CA GLY A 54 -12.35 -0.16 -17.30
C GLY A 54 -12.32 1.33 -17.13
N ASN A 55 -13.25 1.99 -17.81
CA ASN A 55 -13.58 3.39 -17.67
C ASN A 55 -14.41 3.70 -16.42
N ASP A 56 -15.11 2.72 -15.82
CA ASP A 56 -15.98 2.96 -14.65
C ASP A 56 -15.31 2.79 -13.28
N VAL A 57 -14.00 2.49 -13.24
CA VAL A 57 -13.30 2.37 -11.96
C VAL A 57 -13.06 3.76 -11.36
N VAL A 58 -13.96 4.16 -10.46
CA VAL A 58 -13.82 5.39 -9.69
C VAL A 58 -12.79 5.18 -8.58
N TRP A 59 -11.68 5.89 -8.67
CA TRP A 59 -10.68 5.95 -7.61
C TRP A 59 -10.91 7.15 -6.70
N ILE A 60 -10.76 6.92 -5.40
CA ILE A 60 -10.82 7.98 -4.38
C ILE A 60 -9.49 8.04 -3.64
N LYS A 61 -9.04 9.26 -3.33
CA LYS A 61 -7.83 9.47 -2.55
C LYS A 61 -8.08 8.94 -1.13
N PHE A 62 -7.31 7.94 -0.75
CA PHE A 62 -7.41 7.30 0.56
C PHE A 62 -6.72 8.17 1.60
N MET A 63 -5.42 8.39 1.43
CA MET A 63 -4.60 9.27 2.28
C MET A 63 -3.32 9.69 1.55
N THR A 64 -2.63 10.69 2.10
CA THR A 64 -1.26 11.05 1.74
C THR A 64 -0.36 10.83 2.93
N VAL A 65 0.82 10.26 2.70
CA VAL A 65 1.87 10.06 3.69
C VAL A 65 3.07 10.90 3.29
N SER A 66 3.41 11.88 4.12
CA SER A 66 4.57 12.77 3.93
C SER A 66 5.43 12.77 5.19
N ILE A 67 6.09 11.63 5.44
CA ILE A 67 6.96 11.44 6.60
C ILE A 67 8.41 11.65 6.16
N PRO A 68 9.20 12.47 6.86
CA PRO A 68 10.62 12.61 6.59
C PRO A 68 11.34 11.26 6.64
N ASN A 69 12.26 11.02 5.71
CA ASN A 69 13.07 9.79 5.66
C ASN A 69 12.26 8.48 5.51
N PHE A 70 11.03 8.55 4.99
CA PHE A 70 10.26 7.34 4.70
C PHE A 70 10.97 6.47 3.65
N PRO A 71 10.98 5.13 3.80
CA PRO A 71 11.71 4.24 2.90
C PRO A 71 11.26 4.42 1.45
N MET A 72 12.23 4.36 0.55
CA MET A 72 11.98 4.33 -0.88
C MET A 72 11.54 2.93 -1.30
N VAL A 73 10.27 2.81 -1.68
CA VAL A 73 9.65 1.60 -2.19
C VAL A 73 10.04 1.43 -3.66
N LEU A 74 11.32 1.21 -3.97
CA LEU A 74 11.76 0.88 -5.33
C LEU A 74 11.74 -0.63 -5.51
N CYS A 75 10.75 -1.15 -6.27
CA CYS A 75 10.67 -2.49 -6.86
C CYS A 75 11.43 -3.61 -6.12
N HIS A 76 11.35 -3.66 -4.80
CA HIS A 76 11.85 -4.80 -4.07
C HIS A 76 10.73 -5.81 -4.13
N ASN A 77 10.98 -6.98 -4.71
CA ASN A 77 9.99 -8.06 -4.85
C ASN A 77 9.39 -8.52 -3.50
N SER A 78 9.91 -8.03 -2.38
CA SER A 78 9.44 -8.27 -1.01
C SER A 78 8.79 -7.05 -0.36
N THR A 79 8.40 -6.04 -1.16
CA THR A 79 7.62 -4.91 -0.62
C THR A 79 6.15 -5.22 -0.76
N SER A 80 5.45 -5.09 0.34
CA SER A 80 4.02 -5.29 0.43
C SER A 80 3.45 -4.21 1.32
N TYR A 81 2.24 -3.79 0.99
CA TYR A 81 1.55 -2.83 1.81
C TYR A 81 0.09 -3.23 1.95
N PHE A 82 -0.49 -2.73 3.02
CA PHE A 82 -1.87 -2.91 3.37
C PHE A 82 -2.45 -1.56 3.80
N VAL A 83 -3.71 -1.33 3.43
CA VAL A 83 -4.47 -0.17 3.90
C VAL A 83 -5.78 -0.63 4.50
N ASP A 84 -6.17 0.03 5.58
CA ASP A 84 -7.39 -0.26 6.31
C ASP A 84 -8.10 1.03 6.70
N ASP A 85 -9.43 0.96 6.68
CA ASP A 85 -10.33 2.02 7.09
C ASP A 85 -11.30 1.42 8.10
N SER A 86 -10.87 1.45 9.36
CA SER A 86 -11.56 0.92 10.52
C SER A 86 -12.01 2.06 11.44
N ILE A 87 -12.64 1.69 12.56
CA ILE A 87 -13.10 2.61 13.61
C ILE A 87 -11.95 3.50 14.12
N SER A 88 -10.71 2.99 14.08
CA SER A 88 -9.50 3.74 14.47
C SER A 88 -9.01 4.74 13.41
N GLY A 89 -9.72 4.86 12.30
CA GLY A 89 -9.37 5.69 11.16
C GLY A 89 -8.51 4.98 10.12
N LYS A 90 -8.09 5.75 9.11
CA LYS A 90 -7.30 5.26 7.98
C LYS A 90 -5.88 4.90 8.42
N SER A 91 -5.48 3.70 8.07
CA SER A 91 -4.16 3.14 8.37
C SER A 91 -3.45 2.73 7.09
N PHE A 92 -2.15 2.98 7.03
CA PHE A 92 -1.25 2.45 6.02
C PHE A 92 -0.15 1.64 6.71
N VAL A 93 -0.01 0.39 6.30
CA VAL A 93 1.03 -0.52 6.79
C VAL A 93 1.95 -0.87 5.63
N LEU A 94 3.25 -0.65 5.80
CA LEU A 94 4.27 -1.01 4.83
C LEU A 94 5.23 -2.01 5.47
N CYS A 95 5.36 -3.17 4.83
CA CYS A 95 6.42 -4.12 5.14
C CYS A 95 7.54 -3.93 4.11
N PHE A 96 8.74 -3.64 4.60
CA PHE A 96 9.88 -3.26 3.77
C PHE A 96 11.17 -3.94 4.23
N SER A 97 11.93 -4.48 3.28
CA SER A 97 13.27 -5.04 3.53
C SER A 97 14.37 -4.18 2.92
N THR A 98 15.46 -3.98 3.64
CA THR A 98 16.72 -3.43 3.12
C THR A 98 17.67 -4.56 2.73
N LYS A 99 18.44 -4.39 1.64
CA LYS A 99 19.47 -5.37 1.23
C LYS A 99 20.77 -5.27 2.03
N LYS A 100 21.15 -4.07 2.48
CA LYS A 100 22.41 -3.79 3.18
C LYS A 100 22.19 -2.69 4.24
N PRO A 101 22.31 -2.99 5.55
CA PRO A 101 22.28 -4.35 6.10
C PRO A 101 20.95 -5.05 5.78
N LYS A 102 20.92 -6.39 5.82
CA LYS A 102 19.67 -7.14 5.64
C LYS A 102 18.80 -6.96 6.87
N GLN A 103 17.73 -6.21 6.73
CA GLN A 103 16.77 -5.94 7.80
C GLN A 103 15.37 -5.85 7.22
N ALA A 104 14.37 -6.25 8.01
CA ALA A 104 12.97 -6.08 7.69
C ALA A 104 12.32 -5.15 8.72
N TRP A 105 11.41 -4.32 8.23
CA TRP A 105 10.73 -3.29 9.00
C TRP A 105 9.25 -3.27 8.65
N VAL A 106 8.43 -3.04 9.67
CA VAL A 106 7.01 -2.70 9.52
C VAL A 106 6.84 -1.23 9.88
N TYR A 107 6.28 -0.46 8.96
CA TYR A 107 5.85 0.91 9.20
C TYR A 107 4.33 0.91 9.32
N ILE A 108 3.80 1.50 10.40
CA ILE A 108 2.37 1.68 10.61
C ILE A 108 2.13 3.17 10.70
N VAL A 109 1.38 3.70 9.73
CA VAL A 109 1.05 5.13 9.61
C VAL A 109 -0.44 5.33 9.86
N ARG A 110 -0.78 6.26 10.76
CA ARG A 110 -2.16 6.67 11.06
C ARG A 110 -2.17 8.17 11.29
N GLY A 111 -2.78 8.93 10.38
CA GLY A 111 -2.68 10.39 10.42
C GLY A 111 -1.22 10.86 10.31
N ASP A 112 -0.76 11.62 11.30
CA ASP A 112 0.61 12.11 11.47
C ASP A 112 1.54 11.14 12.21
N LEU A 113 0.99 10.11 12.84
CA LEU A 113 1.75 9.11 13.60
C LEU A 113 2.38 8.08 12.66
N CYS A 114 3.66 7.80 12.88
CA CYS A 114 4.40 6.73 12.21
C CYS A 114 5.13 5.88 13.24
N LYS A 115 4.71 4.62 13.37
CA LYS A 115 5.42 3.62 14.16
C LYS A 115 6.30 2.78 13.24
N LYS A 116 7.58 2.66 13.58
CA LYS A 116 8.54 1.80 12.90
C LYS A 116 8.91 0.63 13.82
N ILE A 117 8.69 -0.60 13.36
CA ILE A 117 8.95 -1.82 14.11
C ILE A 117 9.97 -2.65 13.33
N LYS A 118 11.05 -3.07 13.99
CA LYS A 118 12.02 -3.99 13.41
C LYS A 118 11.45 -5.41 13.50
N ILE A 119 11.56 -6.17 12.42
CA ILE A 119 11.34 -7.62 12.48
C ILE A 119 12.72 -8.25 12.66
N ASP A 120 12.98 -8.79 13.85
CA ASP A 120 14.20 -9.54 14.12
C ASP A 120 14.18 -10.89 13.38
N GLU A 121 15.35 -11.48 13.13
CA GLU A 121 15.54 -12.80 12.49
C GLU A 121 15.18 -12.95 10.99
N VAL A 122 14.65 -11.93 10.32
CA VAL A 122 14.38 -11.99 8.87
C VAL A 122 15.68 -11.76 8.07
N VAL A 123 16.30 -12.85 7.60
CA VAL A 123 17.59 -12.84 6.88
C VAL A 123 17.45 -12.53 5.39
N CYS A 124 16.24 -12.47 4.81
CA CYS A 124 16.06 -12.29 3.35
C CYS A 124 14.65 -11.85 2.90
N THR A 125 14.37 -12.02 1.61
CA THR A 125 13.08 -11.86 0.92
C THR A 125 11.95 -12.54 1.70
N PHE A 126 10.92 -11.77 2.05
CA PHE A 126 9.70 -12.30 2.67
C PHE A 126 8.49 -12.05 1.77
N GLN A 127 7.49 -12.91 1.93
CA GLN A 127 6.13 -12.65 1.48
C GLN A 127 5.32 -12.27 2.71
N SER A 128 4.46 -11.25 2.60
CA SER A 128 3.54 -10.94 3.69
C SER A 128 2.11 -11.13 3.21
N CYS A 129 1.27 -11.65 4.10
CA CYS A 129 -0.17 -11.61 3.97
C CYS A 129 -0.73 -10.72 5.07
N ALA A 130 -1.71 -9.89 4.74
CA ALA A 130 -2.50 -9.18 5.74
C ALA A 130 -3.86 -9.86 5.82
N TYR A 131 -4.22 -10.32 7.01
CA TYR A 131 -5.52 -10.89 7.30
C TYR A 131 -6.27 -9.97 8.25
N VAL A 132 -7.46 -9.55 7.84
CA VAL A 132 -8.39 -8.84 8.73
C VAL A 132 -9.29 -9.91 9.34
N PRO A 133 -9.14 -10.24 10.64
CA PRO A 133 -9.97 -11.27 11.26
C PRO A 133 -11.43 -10.84 11.27
N SER A 134 -12.30 -11.76 10.87
CA SER A 134 -13.73 -11.64 11.13
C SER A 134 -13.99 -11.95 12.60
N LEU A 135 -14.74 -11.10 13.29
CA LEU A 135 -15.22 -11.38 14.66
C LEU A 135 -16.43 -12.33 14.67
N ILE A 136 -16.82 -12.86 13.51
CA ILE A 136 -17.84 -13.89 13.41
C ILE A 136 -17.19 -15.21 13.79
N ALA A 137 -17.63 -15.80 14.90
CA ALA A 137 -17.26 -17.17 15.25
C ALA A 137 -17.67 -18.10 14.11
N ILE A 138 -16.71 -18.83 13.55
CA ILE A 138 -16.99 -19.89 12.58
C ILE A 138 -17.61 -21.06 13.37
N PRO A 139 -18.75 -21.64 12.95
CA PRO A 139 -19.40 -22.75 13.63
C PRO A 139 -18.50 -23.98 13.81
#